data_AF-A0A6J4XRX9-F1
#
_entry.id   AF-A0A6J4XRX9-F1
#
_cell.length_a   1.000
_cell.length_b   1.000
_cell.length_c   1.000
_cell.angle_alpha   90.00
_cell.angle_beta   90.00
_cell.angle_gamma   90.00
#
_symmetry.space_group_name_H-M   'P 1'
#
loop_
_entity.id
_entity.type
_entity.pdbx_description
1 polymer ?
#
loop_
_entity_poly.entity_id
_entity_poly.type
_entity_poly.pdbx_seq_one_letter_code
_entity_poly.pdbx_strand_id
1 'polypeptide(L)'
;MKTIIFFIVLFTFIVAPPISAEVYRFVDDEGKVYFTDDINQVPEDQRKTLETRAEYESEPEVDENFSDEEETEVAESDDFIDDNDPVYESSYADEPETTGDIDDDSSQEEEAAQVEDPAAEDESWAKVDAEQQELDNIRKKLETRKSKIDKEYDTLVRIKNKLTKERNTLTTRQDTLEYNAKVEDLNKRAEAYAKNLDQYKEMVKAYN
;
A
#
# COMPACT_ATOMS: atom_id res chain seq x y z
N MET A 1 -0.83 52.84 48.76
CA MET A 1 -1.73 52.34 47.69
C MET A 1 -0.96 51.86 46.46
N LYS A 2 -0.06 52.66 45.87
CA LYS A 2 0.74 52.26 44.68
C LYS A 2 1.62 51.01 44.88
N THR A 3 2.21 50.86 46.07
CA THR A 3 3.00 49.66 46.42
C THR A 3 2.16 48.39 46.60
N ILE A 4 0.94 48.53 47.12
CA ILE A 4 0.00 47.40 47.26
C ILE A 4 -0.49 46.93 45.88
N ILE A 5 -0.77 47.86 44.96
CA ILE A 5 -1.13 47.53 43.57
C ILE A 5 0.03 46.79 42.87
N PHE A 6 1.28 47.18 43.14
CA PHE A 6 2.46 46.50 42.60
C PHE A 6 2.57 45.05 43.08
N PHE A 7 2.34 44.79 44.37
CA PHE A 7 2.34 43.41 44.91
C PHE A 7 1.16 42.58 44.41
N ILE A 8 -0.01 43.17 44.20
CA ILE A 8 -1.16 42.46 43.62
C ILE A 8 -0.85 42.03 42.19
N VAL A 9 -0.31 42.92 41.34
CA VAL A 9 0.04 42.58 39.95
C VAL A 9 1.16 41.53 39.88
N LEU A 10 2.14 41.62 40.77
CA LEU A 10 3.24 40.64 40.85
C LEU A 10 2.74 39.26 41.28
N PHE A 11 1.80 39.19 42.22
CA PHE A 11 1.24 37.92 42.67
C PHE A 11 0.38 37.24 41.59
N THR A 12 -0.36 38.01 40.78
CA THR A 12 -1.15 37.45 39.66
C THR A 12 -0.28 36.79 38.58
N PHE A 13 0.95 37.25 38.39
CA PHE A 13 1.89 36.65 37.43
C PHE A 13 2.50 35.33 37.91
N ILE A 14 2.56 35.10 39.24
CA ILE A 14 3.22 33.92 39.82
C ILE A 14 2.24 32.73 39.94
N VAL A 15 0.93 32.98 39.95
CA VAL A 15 -0.10 31.93 40.14
C VAL A 15 -0.92 31.69 38.86
N ALA A 16 -0.41 32.11 37.69
CA ALA A 16 -1.08 31.77 36.45
C ALA A 16 -0.94 30.26 36.18
N PRO A 17 -2.04 29.50 36.04
CA PRO A 17 -1.94 28.09 35.68
C PRO A 17 -1.34 27.96 34.28
N PRO A 18 -0.59 26.87 34.01
CA PRO A 18 -0.14 26.59 32.65
C PRO A 18 -1.37 26.46 31.75
N ILE A 19 -1.38 27.23 30.68
CA ILE A 19 -2.40 27.09 29.63
C ILE A 19 -1.96 25.89 28.81
N SER A 20 -2.46 24.70 29.16
CA SER A 20 -2.26 23.49 28.36
C SER A 20 -3.16 23.56 27.13
N ALA A 21 -2.56 23.57 25.93
CA ALA A 21 -3.28 23.32 24.70
C ALA A 21 -3.23 21.82 24.40
N GLU A 22 -4.38 21.19 24.23
CA GLU A 22 -4.45 19.81 23.75
C GLU A 22 -4.36 19.82 22.23
N VAL A 23 -3.30 19.22 21.68
CA VAL A 23 -3.13 19.03 20.23
C VAL A 23 -3.29 17.55 19.91
N TYR A 24 -4.32 17.23 19.13
CA TYR A 24 -4.63 15.88 18.71
C TYR A 24 -3.93 15.55 17.40
N ARG A 25 -3.43 14.31 17.28
CA ARG A 25 -2.81 13.77 16.07
C ARG A 25 -3.67 12.65 15.51
N PHE A 26 -4.00 12.69 14.23
CA PHE A 26 -4.75 11.63 13.56
C PHE A 26 -4.22 11.37 12.15
N VAL A 27 -4.63 10.24 11.54
CA VAL A 27 -4.21 9.80 10.20
C VAL A 27 -5.45 9.66 9.32
N ASP A 28 -5.48 10.26 8.13
CA ASP A 28 -6.62 10.10 7.22
C ASP A 28 -6.59 8.76 6.45
N ASP A 29 -7.63 8.52 5.63
CA ASP A 29 -7.74 7.32 4.78
C ASP A 29 -6.61 7.19 3.75
N GLU A 30 -5.93 8.31 3.44
CA GLU A 30 -4.78 8.38 2.54
C GLU A 30 -3.44 8.17 3.28
N GLY A 31 -3.48 7.94 4.61
CA GLY A 31 -2.31 7.71 5.45
C GLY A 31 -1.55 8.99 5.84
N LYS A 32 -2.12 10.17 5.58
CA LYS A 32 -1.51 11.46 5.91
C LYS A 32 -1.81 11.88 7.35
N VAL A 33 -0.78 12.34 8.04
CA VAL A 33 -0.87 12.76 9.45
C VAL A 33 -1.34 14.22 9.54
N TYR A 34 -2.33 14.48 10.38
CA TYR A 34 -2.82 15.83 10.70
C TYR A 34 -2.73 16.10 12.19
N PHE A 35 -2.64 17.38 12.52
CA PHE A 35 -2.69 17.91 13.88
C PHE A 35 -3.83 18.91 13.98
N THR A 36 -4.64 18.81 15.03
CA THR A 36 -5.78 19.70 15.27
C THR A 36 -5.96 19.93 16.76
N ASP A 37 -6.37 21.13 17.15
CA ASP A 37 -6.76 21.50 18.51
C ASP A 37 -8.25 21.20 18.78
N ASP A 38 -9.01 20.85 17.74
CA ASP A 38 -10.43 20.52 17.84
C ASP A 38 -10.65 19.01 17.69
N ILE A 39 -11.02 18.35 18.79
CA ILE A 39 -11.31 16.92 18.83
C ILE A 39 -12.42 16.51 17.85
N ASN A 40 -13.31 17.44 17.47
CA ASN A 40 -14.39 17.15 16.52
C ASN A 40 -13.88 16.97 15.09
N GLN A 41 -12.68 17.45 14.78
CA GLN A 41 -12.04 17.26 13.48
C GLN A 41 -11.34 15.88 13.37
N VAL A 42 -11.15 15.18 14.49
CA VAL A 42 -10.63 13.81 14.49
C VAL A 42 -11.75 12.82 14.16
N PRO A 43 -11.55 11.88 13.22
CA PRO A 43 -12.47 10.77 12.94
C PRO A 43 -12.83 9.95 14.19
N GLU A 44 -14.10 9.55 14.34
CA GLU A 44 -14.63 8.94 15.59
C GLU A 44 -13.94 7.62 16.00
N ASP A 45 -13.52 6.84 15.02
CA ASP A 45 -12.78 5.60 15.18
C ASP A 45 -11.38 5.82 15.78
N GLN A 46 -10.77 6.98 15.52
CA GLN A 46 -9.43 7.34 16.01
C GLN A 46 -9.44 8.10 17.34
N ARG A 47 -10.58 8.69 17.73
CA ARG A 47 -10.72 9.41 19.01
C ARG A 47 -10.39 8.56 20.24
N LYS A 48 -10.60 7.25 20.16
CA LYS A 48 -10.40 6.33 21.29
C LYS A 48 -8.93 5.97 21.56
N THR A 49 -8.05 6.22 20.58
CA THR A 49 -6.63 5.84 20.62
C THR A 49 -5.73 7.07 20.67
N LEU A 50 -6.29 8.27 20.91
CA LEU A 50 -5.52 9.50 20.98
C LEU A 50 -4.66 9.52 22.24
N GLU A 51 -3.35 9.45 22.06
CA GLU A 51 -2.40 9.79 23.12
C GLU A 51 -2.34 11.31 23.26
N THR A 52 -2.84 11.84 24.39
CA THR A 52 -2.67 13.24 24.75
C THR A 52 -1.20 13.48 25.09
N ARG A 53 -0.44 14.06 24.15
CA ARG A 53 0.93 14.48 24.42
C ARG A 53 0.90 15.88 25.00
N ALA A 54 1.12 16.01 26.31
CA ALA A 54 1.42 17.32 26.91
C ALA A 54 2.73 17.83 26.28
N GLU A 55 2.69 19.02 25.71
CA GLU A 55 3.87 19.67 25.15
C GLU A 55 4.91 19.85 26.26
N TYR A 56 6.15 19.41 26.00
CA TYR A 56 7.27 19.51 26.92
C TYR A 56 7.67 20.98 27.06
N GLU A 57 7.65 21.51 28.28
CA GLU A 57 8.23 22.82 28.57
C GLU A 57 9.74 22.73 28.31
N SER A 58 10.25 23.52 27.36
CA SER A 58 11.66 23.52 27.00
C SER A 58 12.48 24.16 28.13
N GLU A 59 13.04 23.36 29.02
CA GLU A 59 14.19 23.75 29.84
C GLU A 59 15.49 23.60 29.03
N PRO A 60 16.48 24.50 29.24
CA PRO A 60 17.70 24.53 28.45
C PRO A 60 18.59 23.32 28.74
N GLU A 61 19.32 22.91 27.71
CA GLU A 61 20.21 21.73 27.70
C GLU A 61 21.02 21.54 28.99
N VAL A 62 20.92 20.33 29.56
CA VAL A 62 21.94 19.77 30.45
C VAL A 62 22.32 18.39 29.91
N ASP A 63 23.50 18.35 29.32
CA ASP A 63 24.29 17.15 29.09
C ASP A 63 24.77 16.66 30.47
N GLU A 64 24.47 15.40 30.85
CA GLU A 64 25.33 14.46 31.61
C GLU A 64 24.53 13.24 32.14
N ASN A 65 24.78 12.11 31.50
CA ASN A 65 25.05 10.72 31.97
C ASN A 65 24.68 10.21 33.40
N PHE A 66 24.56 8.87 33.49
CA PHE A 66 24.39 7.92 34.64
C PHE A 66 22.92 7.49 34.92
N SER A 67 22.50 6.25 34.60
CA SER A 67 22.76 4.95 35.29
C SER A 67 22.19 4.94 36.72
N ASP A 68 21.49 3.94 37.25
CA ASP A 68 21.45 2.49 37.03
C ASP A 68 20.05 1.93 37.40
N GLU A 69 19.70 0.82 36.76
CA GLU A 69 19.11 -0.41 37.33
C GLU A 69 17.99 -0.31 38.38
N GLU A 70 16.82 -0.85 38.03
CA GLU A 70 16.28 -1.96 38.83
C GLU A 70 15.78 -3.08 37.91
N GLU A 71 16.41 -4.24 38.10
CA GLU A 71 16.04 -5.55 37.55
C GLU A 71 14.63 -5.95 37.98
N THR A 72 13.84 -6.46 37.04
CA THR A 72 13.01 -7.63 37.32
C THR A 72 13.19 -8.65 36.22
N GLU A 73 13.76 -9.77 36.65
CA GLU A 73 13.96 -11.08 36.06
C GLU A 73 13.36 -11.39 34.68
N VAL A 74 14.30 -11.82 33.84
CA VAL A 74 14.18 -12.55 32.60
C VAL A 74 13.37 -13.83 32.77
N ALA A 75 12.29 -13.97 31.98
CA ALA A 75 11.91 -15.26 31.44
C ALA A 75 12.34 -15.27 29.97
N GLU A 76 13.43 -16.00 29.72
CA GLU A 76 13.93 -16.32 28.39
C GLU A 76 12.81 -16.99 27.58
N SER A 77 12.43 -16.36 26.48
CA SER A 77 12.09 -17.09 25.28
C SER A 77 12.72 -16.35 24.11
N ASP A 78 13.94 -16.78 23.79
CA ASP A 78 14.44 -16.82 22.42
C ASP A 78 13.32 -17.34 21.51
N ASP A 79 12.65 -16.44 20.80
CA ASP A 79 11.97 -16.77 19.55
C ASP A 79 12.55 -15.84 18.47
N PHE A 80 13.76 -16.22 18.06
CA PHE A 80 14.13 -16.42 16.67
C PHE A 80 12.96 -16.20 15.70
N ILE A 81 12.79 -14.97 15.19
CA ILE A 81 12.01 -14.77 13.96
C ILE A 81 12.95 -15.10 12.81
N ASP A 82 12.98 -16.42 12.59
CA ASP A 82 13.22 -17.18 11.38
C ASP A 82 13.37 -16.34 10.11
N ASP A 83 14.53 -16.49 9.46
CA ASP A 83 14.83 -16.17 8.07
C ASP A 83 13.96 -16.99 7.08
N ASN A 84 12.70 -17.29 7.42
CA ASN A 84 11.70 -17.80 6.48
C ASN A 84 11.08 -16.62 5.72
N ASP A 85 11.94 -16.04 4.89
CA ASP A 85 11.55 -15.59 3.57
C ASP A 85 10.71 -16.69 2.91
N PRO A 86 9.42 -16.50 2.59
CA PRO A 86 8.86 -17.29 1.52
C PRO A 86 9.53 -16.78 0.25
N VAL A 87 10.65 -17.40 -0.09
CA VAL A 87 11.11 -17.49 -1.47
C VAL A 87 9.91 -18.02 -2.25
N TYR A 88 9.12 -17.12 -2.81
CA TYR A 88 8.09 -17.50 -3.77
C TYR A 88 8.83 -17.77 -5.08
N GLU A 89 9.48 -18.92 -5.10
CA GLU A 89 10.00 -19.56 -6.29
C GLU A 89 8.82 -19.65 -7.26
N SER A 90 8.92 -18.92 -8.37
CA SER A 90 7.91 -18.95 -9.43
C SER A 90 7.91 -20.33 -10.07
N SER A 91 7.22 -21.27 -9.44
CA SER A 91 6.97 -22.62 -9.93
C SER A 91 5.64 -22.63 -10.67
N TYR A 92 5.66 -22.05 -11.87
CA TYR A 92 4.76 -22.47 -12.94
C TYR A 92 5.61 -22.77 -14.17
N ALA A 93 6.44 -23.80 -14.04
CA ALA A 93 6.80 -24.66 -15.15
C ALA A 93 5.84 -25.86 -15.07
N ASP A 94 4.67 -25.72 -15.71
CA ASP A 94 3.91 -26.87 -16.18
C ASP A 94 3.08 -26.38 -17.37
N GLU A 95 3.72 -26.43 -18.54
CA GLU A 95 3.01 -26.41 -19.81
C GLU A 95 2.23 -27.73 -19.90
N PRO A 96 0.90 -27.72 -20.10
CA PRO A 96 0.27 -28.90 -20.65
C PRO A 96 0.65 -28.97 -22.13
N GLU A 97 1.66 -29.78 -22.45
CA GLU A 97 1.80 -30.36 -23.77
C GLU A 97 0.53 -31.15 -24.09
N THR A 98 -0.32 -30.56 -24.92
CA THR A 98 -1.45 -31.25 -25.53
C THR A 98 -0.91 -32.06 -26.72
N THR A 99 -0.27 -33.19 -26.40
CA THR A 99 -0.03 -34.28 -27.33
C THR A 99 -1.25 -35.19 -27.29
N GLY A 100 -2.26 -34.80 -28.07
CA GLY A 100 -3.40 -35.66 -28.40
C GLY A 100 -3.15 -36.30 -29.75
N ASP A 101 -2.48 -37.45 -29.74
CA ASP A 101 -2.51 -38.40 -30.86
C ASP A 101 -3.97 -38.82 -31.06
N ILE A 102 -4.60 -38.32 -32.13
CA ILE A 102 -5.88 -38.83 -32.62
C ILE A 102 -5.53 -39.88 -33.66
N ASP A 103 -5.55 -41.13 -33.22
CA ASP A 103 -5.52 -42.30 -34.09
C ASP A 103 -6.79 -42.34 -34.95
N ASP A 104 -6.51 -42.45 -36.24
CA ASP A 104 -7.34 -42.84 -37.36
C ASP A 104 -7.97 -44.23 -37.13
N ASP A 105 -9.29 -44.31 -37.07
CA ASP A 105 -9.99 -45.50 -37.56
C ASP A 105 -11.35 -45.14 -38.16
N SER A 106 -11.42 -45.31 -39.47
CA SER A 106 -12.59 -45.17 -40.30
C SER A 106 -13.66 -46.22 -39.98
N SER A 107 -14.93 -45.83 -40.07
CA SER A 107 -16.00 -46.74 -40.51
C SER A 107 -17.12 -45.90 -41.10
N GLN A 108 -17.17 -45.90 -42.43
CA GLN A 108 -18.24 -45.36 -43.26
C GLN A 108 -19.54 -46.15 -43.05
N GLU A 109 -20.67 -45.46 -43.03
CA GLU A 109 -21.85 -45.89 -43.80
C GLU A 109 -22.74 -44.68 -44.15
N GLU A 110 -23.16 -44.67 -45.42
CA GLU A 110 -23.96 -43.70 -46.19
C GLU A 110 -25.38 -43.52 -45.57
N GLU A 111 -26.27 -42.59 -45.90
CA GLU A 111 -26.54 -41.70 -47.04
C GLU A 111 -27.73 -40.82 -46.60
N ALA A 112 -27.71 -39.51 -46.87
CA ALA A 112 -28.91 -38.74 -47.19
C ALA A 112 -28.50 -37.35 -47.69
N ALA A 113 -28.43 -37.22 -49.01
CA ALA A 113 -28.18 -35.97 -49.71
C ALA A 113 -29.20 -34.89 -49.31
N GLN A 114 -28.77 -33.93 -48.49
CA GLN A 114 -29.21 -32.55 -48.59
C GLN A 114 -28.09 -31.79 -49.30
N VAL A 115 -28.48 -31.08 -50.37
CA VAL A 115 -27.59 -30.18 -51.10
C VAL A 115 -27.32 -28.99 -50.18
N GLU A 116 -26.31 -29.10 -49.32
CA GLU A 116 -25.77 -27.98 -48.57
C GLU A 116 -24.90 -27.14 -49.51
N ASP A 117 -25.20 -25.84 -49.50
CA ASP A 117 -24.54 -24.83 -50.29
C ASP A 117 -23.09 -24.67 -49.79
N PRO A 118 -22.04 -24.98 -50.59
CA PRO A 118 -20.65 -24.93 -50.17
C PRO A 118 -20.15 -23.52 -49.81
N ALA A 119 -20.98 -22.49 -50.04
CA ALA A 119 -20.70 -21.12 -49.63
C ALA A 119 -20.92 -20.86 -48.13
N ALA A 120 -21.65 -21.74 -47.41
CA ALA A 120 -21.97 -21.52 -45.99
C ALA A 120 -20.85 -21.99 -45.02
N GLU A 121 -19.98 -22.92 -45.44
CA GLU A 121 -18.88 -23.42 -44.61
C GLU A 121 -17.67 -22.47 -44.60
N ASP A 122 -17.40 -21.78 -45.72
CA ASP A 122 -16.29 -20.80 -45.84
C ASP A 122 -16.49 -19.57 -44.93
N GLU A 123 -17.75 -19.18 -44.70
CA GLU A 123 -18.09 -18.11 -43.73
C GLU A 123 -17.94 -18.54 -42.26
N SER A 124 -17.98 -19.84 -41.97
CA SER A 124 -17.89 -20.38 -40.60
C SER A 124 -16.45 -20.37 -40.09
N TRP A 125 -15.50 -20.85 -40.90
CA TRP A 125 -14.08 -20.88 -40.53
C TRP A 125 -13.49 -19.46 -40.41
N ALA A 126 -13.90 -18.53 -41.28
CA ALA A 126 -13.47 -17.14 -41.21
C ALA A 126 -13.92 -16.41 -39.92
N LYS A 127 -15.08 -16.79 -39.35
CA LYS A 127 -15.54 -16.24 -38.06
C LYS A 127 -14.78 -16.82 -36.88
N VAL A 128 -14.52 -18.13 -36.89
CA VAL A 128 -13.72 -18.81 -35.87
C VAL A 128 -12.30 -18.23 -35.81
N ASP A 129 -11.68 -18.00 -36.98
CA ASP A 129 -10.34 -17.39 -37.04
C ASP A 129 -10.33 -15.95 -36.53
N ALA A 130 -11.38 -15.16 -36.80
CA ALA A 130 -11.50 -13.79 -36.33
C ALA A 130 -11.69 -13.72 -34.80
N GLU A 131 -12.53 -14.58 -34.23
CA GLU A 131 -12.74 -14.68 -32.78
C GLU A 131 -11.47 -15.14 -32.07
N GLN A 132 -10.77 -16.13 -32.62
CA GLN A 132 -9.51 -16.62 -32.06
C GLN A 132 -8.43 -15.53 -32.03
N GLN A 133 -8.30 -14.75 -33.11
CA GLN A 133 -7.39 -13.60 -33.14
C GLN A 133 -7.75 -12.54 -32.09
N GLU A 134 -9.04 -12.29 -31.86
CA GLU A 134 -9.47 -11.34 -30.84
C GLU A 134 -9.12 -11.83 -29.42
N LEU A 135 -9.34 -13.11 -29.13
CA LEU A 135 -8.96 -13.73 -27.86
C LEU A 135 -7.45 -13.66 -27.60
N ASP A 136 -6.63 -13.95 -28.61
CA ASP A 136 -5.17 -13.89 -28.46
C ASP A 136 -4.67 -12.46 -28.26
N ASN A 137 -5.31 -11.49 -28.92
CA ASN A 137 -5.05 -10.07 -28.68
C ASN A 137 -5.42 -9.64 -27.25
N ILE A 138 -6.53 -10.15 -26.70
CA ILE A 138 -6.94 -9.88 -25.31
C ILE A 138 -5.96 -10.50 -24.33
N ARG A 139 -5.57 -11.77 -24.53
CA ARG A 139 -4.55 -12.46 -23.71
C ARG A 139 -3.23 -11.69 -23.68
N LYS A 140 -2.73 -11.26 -24.84
CA LYS A 140 -1.50 -10.47 -24.93
C LYS A 140 -1.58 -9.13 -24.19
N LYS A 141 -2.73 -8.45 -24.26
CA LYS A 141 -2.98 -7.20 -23.52
C LYS A 141 -3.02 -7.43 -22.01
N LEU A 142 -3.67 -8.51 -21.56
CA LEU A 142 -3.73 -8.91 -20.16
C LEU A 142 -2.32 -9.19 -19.61
N GLU A 143 -1.53 -10.00 -20.32
CA GLU A 143 -0.17 -10.34 -19.90
C GLU A 143 0.75 -9.11 -19.83
N THR A 144 0.66 -8.24 -20.84
CA THR A 144 1.43 -6.98 -20.86
C THR A 144 1.06 -6.09 -19.66
N ARG A 145 -0.22 -6.01 -19.30
CA ARG A 145 -0.67 -5.22 -18.15
C ARG A 145 -0.22 -5.84 -16.84
N LYS A 146 -0.38 -7.15 -16.68
CA LYS A 146 0.08 -7.89 -15.50
C LYS A 146 1.56 -7.65 -15.24
N SER A 147 2.41 -7.86 -16.25
CA SER A 147 3.86 -7.62 -16.14
C SER A 147 4.21 -6.16 -15.76
N LYS A 148 3.42 -5.18 -16.22
CA LYS A 148 3.61 -3.77 -15.80
C LYS A 148 3.21 -3.54 -14.35
N ILE A 149 2.10 -4.12 -13.91
CA ILE A 149 1.60 -4.03 -12.53
C ILE A 149 2.62 -4.64 -11.58
N ASP A 150 3.17 -5.81 -11.89
CA ASP A 150 4.16 -6.50 -11.06
C ASP A 150 5.44 -5.65 -10.90
N LYS A 151 5.96 -5.09 -12.00
CA LYS A 151 7.14 -4.20 -11.96
C LYS A 151 6.90 -2.92 -11.16
N GLU A 152 5.69 -2.37 -11.24
CA GLU A 152 5.34 -1.17 -10.47
C GLU A 152 5.27 -1.50 -8.98
N TYR A 153 4.66 -2.64 -8.62
CA TYR A 153 4.63 -3.12 -7.24
C TYR A 153 6.04 -3.26 -6.65
N ASP A 154 6.95 -3.94 -7.35
CA ASP A 154 8.34 -4.08 -6.90
C ASP A 154 9.04 -2.73 -6.68
N THR A 155 8.69 -1.75 -7.51
CA THR A 155 9.24 -0.40 -7.43
C THR A 155 8.68 0.34 -6.21
N LEU A 156 7.38 0.25 -5.95
CA LEU A 156 6.73 0.82 -4.78
C LEU A 156 7.32 0.26 -3.48
N VAL A 157 7.50 -1.06 -3.40
CA VAL A 157 8.12 -1.73 -2.25
C VAL A 157 9.55 -1.24 -2.04
N ARG A 158 10.35 -1.15 -3.10
CA ARG A 158 11.72 -0.63 -3.02
C ARG A 158 11.78 0.82 -2.53
N ILE A 159 10.89 1.69 -3.02
CA ILE A 159 10.83 3.09 -2.60
C ILE A 159 10.39 3.19 -1.13
N LYS A 160 9.34 2.46 -0.75
CA LYS A 160 8.85 2.40 0.64
C LYS A 160 9.95 1.98 1.62
N ASN A 161 10.71 0.93 1.27
CA ASN A 161 11.81 0.45 2.10
C ASN A 161 12.94 1.48 2.23
N LYS A 162 13.24 2.22 1.15
CA LYS A 162 14.21 3.33 1.21
C LYS A 162 13.72 4.46 2.10
N LEU A 163 12.48 4.92 1.94
CA LEU A 163 11.90 5.98 2.77
C LEU A 163 11.86 5.58 4.25
N THR A 164 11.58 4.31 4.55
CA THR A 164 11.59 3.83 5.93
C THR A 164 12.98 3.98 6.58
N LYS A 165 14.06 3.75 5.81
CA LYS A 165 15.44 3.95 6.27
C LYS A 165 15.79 5.43 6.40
N GLU A 166 15.45 6.24 5.40
CA GLU A 166 15.73 7.68 5.39
C GLU A 166 15.03 8.41 6.55
N ARG A 167 13.83 7.96 6.94
CA ARG A 167 13.04 8.54 8.04
C ARG A 167 13.84 8.71 9.33
N ASN A 168 14.69 7.74 9.67
CA ASN A 168 15.45 7.77 10.92
C ASN A 168 16.70 8.67 10.84
N THR A 169 17.02 9.20 9.67
CA THR A 169 18.16 10.10 9.42
C THR A 169 17.77 11.57 9.30
N LEU A 170 16.46 11.88 9.37
CA LEU A 170 15.95 13.24 9.23
C LEU A 170 16.31 14.04 10.49
N THR A 171 17.05 15.13 10.31
CA THR A 171 17.48 16.00 11.42
C THR A 171 17.08 17.44 11.22
N THR A 172 16.95 17.88 9.96
CA THR A 172 16.59 19.26 9.64
C THR A 172 15.17 19.36 9.10
N ARG A 173 14.63 20.59 9.17
CA ARG A 173 13.36 20.94 8.53
C ARG A 173 13.41 20.71 7.02
N GLN A 174 14.55 20.98 6.39
CA GLN A 174 14.72 20.78 4.94
C GLN A 174 14.62 19.29 4.60
N ASP A 175 15.30 18.41 5.36
CA ASP A 175 15.22 16.96 5.16
C ASP A 175 13.78 16.46 5.28
N THR A 176 13.03 16.99 6.26
CA THR A 176 11.63 16.63 6.48
C THR A 176 10.74 17.05 5.29
N LEU A 177 10.97 18.23 4.73
CA LEU A 177 10.22 18.70 3.55
C LEU A 177 10.50 17.82 2.32
N GLU A 178 11.77 17.46 2.09
CA GLU A 178 12.16 16.58 0.99
C GLU A 178 11.60 15.16 1.18
N TYR A 179 11.65 14.64 2.40
CA TYR A 179 11.05 13.35 2.75
C TYR A 179 9.55 13.34 2.46
N ASN A 180 8.82 14.37 2.92
CA ASN A 180 7.38 14.49 2.69
C ASN A 180 7.06 14.55 1.19
N ALA A 181 7.87 15.25 0.39
CA ALA A 181 7.69 15.29 -1.07
C ALA A 181 7.88 13.90 -1.71
N LYS A 182 8.84 13.09 -1.23
CA LYS A 182 9.01 11.71 -1.71
C LYS A 182 7.86 10.80 -1.28
N VAL A 183 7.32 10.97 -0.07
CA VAL A 183 6.13 10.25 0.40
C VAL A 183 4.93 10.60 -0.48
N GLU A 184 4.73 11.87 -0.83
CA GLU A 184 3.67 12.30 -1.75
C GLU A 184 3.81 11.65 -3.13
N ASP A 185 5.02 11.58 -3.69
CA ASP A 185 5.27 10.88 -4.96
C ASP A 185 4.96 9.38 -4.85
N LEU A 186 5.37 8.73 -3.75
CA LEU A 186 5.06 7.32 -3.50
C LEU A 186 3.54 7.09 -3.45
N ASN A 187 2.80 7.94 -2.75
CA ASN A 187 1.35 7.83 -2.64
C ASN A 187 0.66 7.98 -4.01
N LYS A 188 1.06 8.98 -4.81
CA LYS A 188 0.54 9.16 -6.19
C LYS A 188 0.78 7.93 -7.06
N ARG A 189 1.95 7.31 -6.95
CA ARG A 189 2.24 6.06 -7.69
C ARG A 189 1.42 4.89 -7.17
N ALA A 190 1.21 4.78 -5.86
CA ALA A 190 0.37 3.75 -5.26
C ALA A 190 -1.09 3.85 -5.72
N GLU A 191 -1.63 5.08 -5.83
CA GLU A 191 -2.96 5.31 -6.43
C GLU A 191 -3.02 4.89 -7.90
N ALA A 192 -2.00 5.25 -8.69
CA ALA A 192 -1.92 4.85 -10.09
C ALA A 192 -1.84 3.31 -10.24
N TYR A 193 -1.07 2.66 -9.36
CA TYR A 193 -1.01 1.20 -9.26
C TYR A 193 -2.38 0.59 -8.96
N ALA A 194 -3.10 1.10 -7.95
CA ALA A 194 -4.43 0.62 -7.58
C ALA A 194 -5.41 0.74 -8.76
N LYS A 195 -5.41 1.88 -9.45
CA LYS A 195 -6.24 2.08 -10.64
C LYS A 195 -5.90 1.10 -11.78
N ASN A 196 -4.62 0.83 -12.01
CA ASN A 196 -4.19 -0.14 -13.02
C ASN A 196 -4.62 -1.56 -12.64
N LEU A 197 -4.54 -1.92 -11.36
CA LEU A 197 -4.99 -3.20 -10.84
C LEU A 197 -6.49 -3.40 -11.05
N ASP A 198 -7.31 -2.37 -10.79
CA ASP A 198 -8.76 -2.45 -11.01
C ASP A 198 -9.10 -2.57 -12.50
N GLN A 199 -8.41 -1.83 -13.37
CA GLN A 199 -8.56 -2.01 -14.82
C GLN A 199 -8.20 -3.43 -15.29
N TYR A 200 -7.15 -4.01 -14.71
CA TYR A 200 -6.76 -5.39 -15.01
C TYR A 200 -7.83 -6.38 -14.56
N LYS A 201 -8.38 -6.22 -13.34
CA LYS A 201 -9.48 -7.06 -12.84
C LYS A 201 -10.70 -7.00 -13.76
N GLU A 202 -11.10 -5.81 -14.22
CA GLU A 202 -12.22 -5.67 -15.15
C GLU A 202 -11.96 -6.37 -16.49
N MET A 203 -10.72 -6.34 -16.99
CA MET A 203 -10.36 -7.05 -18.24
C MET A 203 -10.36 -8.57 -18.07
N VAL A 204 -9.88 -9.06 -16.93
CA VAL A 204 -9.94 -10.50 -16.61
C VAL A 204 -11.40 -10.94 -16.49
N LYS A 205 -12.25 -10.14 -15.84
CA LYS A 205 -13.69 -10.41 -15.74
C LYS A 205 -14.40 -10.38 -17.09
N ALA A 206 -14.02 -9.49 -18.01
CA ALA A 206 -14.58 -9.46 -19.36
C ALA A 206 -14.12 -10.64 -20.23
N TYR A 207 -13.03 -11.32 -19.85
CA TYR A 207 -12.48 -12.46 -20.56
C TYR A 207 -13.07 -13.81 -20.11
N ASN A 208 -13.52 -13.91 -18.85
CA ASN A 208 -14.13 -15.10 -18.25
C ASN A 208 -15.66 -15.08 -18.33
#